data_AF-A0A1V5ND54-F1
#
_entry.id   AF-A0A1V5ND54-F1
#
_cell.length_a   1.000
_cell.length_b   1.000
_cell.length_c   1.000
_cell.angle_alpha   90.00
_cell.angle_beta   90.00
_cell.angle_gamma   90.00
#
_symmetry.space_group_name_H-M   'P 1'
#
loop_
_entity.id
_entity.type
_entity.pdbx_description
1 polymer ?
#
loop_
_entity_poly.entity_id
_entity_poly.type
_entity_poly.pdbx_seq_one_letter_code
_entity_poly.pdbx_strand_id
1 'polypeptide(L)' 'MNEMTMEQIIADALIEQDEIISTQTFESAGVLTTNNGLVVRTEDGSEFQITIVQSR' A
#
# COMPACT_ATOMS: atom_id res chain seq x y z
N MET A 1 -10.31 -7.63 12.54
CA MET A 1 -9.53 -7.24 11.35
C MET A 1 -8.24 -6.62 11.85
N ASN A 2 -7.08 -7.03 11.32
CA ASN A 2 -5.78 -6.45 11.65
C ASN A 2 -5.23 -5.64 10.46
N GLU A 3 -4.07 -5.00 10.63
CA GLU A 3 -3.46 -4.15 9.61
C GLU A 3 -3.12 -4.90 8.32
N MET A 4 -2.66 -6.16 8.41
CA MET A 4 -2.40 -6.99 7.22
C MET A 4 -3.67 -7.25 6.40
N THR A 5 -4.81 -7.48 7.07
CA THR A 5 -6.09 -7.65 6.38
C THR A 5 -6.52 -6.34 5.72
N MET A 6 -6.32 -5.20 6.41
CA MET A 6 -6.65 -3.88 5.86
C MET A 6 -5.74 -3.52 4.67
N GLU A 7 -4.47 -3.90 4.73
CA GLU A 7 -3.48 -3.72 3.66
C GLU A 7 -3.94 -4.41 2.38
N GLN A 8 -4.37 -5.66 2.46
CA GLN A 8 -4.90 -6.40 1.32
C GLN A 8 -6.14 -5.74 0.73
N ILE A 9 -7.09 -5.32 1.58
CA ILE A 9 -8.29 -4.62 1.13
C ILE A 9 -7.96 -3.32 0.38
N ILE A 10 -7.01 -2.53 0.89
CA ILE A 10 -6.59 -1.27 0.24
C ILE A 10 -5.84 -1.58 -1.06
N ALA A 11 -4.95 -2.57 -1.07
CA ALA A 11 -4.20 -2.95 -2.26
C ALA A 11 -5.13 -3.38 -3.40
N ASP A 12 -6.12 -4.22 -3.10
CA ASP A 12 -7.12 -4.68 -4.06
C ASP A 12 -7.93 -3.50 -4.61
N ALA A 13 -8.42 -2.61 -3.73
CA ALA A 13 -9.20 -1.44 -4.14
C ALA A 13 -8.40 -0.44 -4.99
N LEU A 14 -7.09 -0.30 -4.73
CA LEU A 14 -6.21 0.59 -5.49
C LEU A 14 -5.85 0.02 -6.86
N ILE A 15 -5.65 -1.29 -7.00
CA ILE A 15 -5.36 -1.94 -8.28
C ILE A 15 -6.53 -1.79 -9.27
N GLU A 16 -7.76 -1.62 -8.78
CA GLU A 16 -8.94 -1.36 -9.63
C GLU A 16 -8.99 0.06 -10.21
N GLN A 17 -8.10 0.98 -9.81
CA GLN A 17 -8.06 2.35 -10.33
C GLN A 17 -7.13 2.44 -11.54
N ASP A 18 -7.62 3.01 -12.65
CA ASP A 18 -6.87 3.15 -13.90
C ASP A 18 -5.56 3.96 -13.74
N GLU A 19 -5.52 4.91 -12.81
CA GLU A 19 -4.34 5.77 -12.57
C GLU A 19 -3.20 5.06 -11.79
N ILE A 20 -3.43 3.84 -11.30
CA ILE A 20 -2.49 3.08 -10.46
C ILE A 20 -1.83 1.97 -11.28
N ILE A 21 -0.51 2.07 -11.47
CA ILE A 21 0.29 1.05 -12.15
C ILE A 21 0.53 -0.16 -11.25
N SER A 22 0.80 0.07 -9.97
CA SER A 22 1.14 -1.02 -9.04
C SER A 22 0.99 -0.63 -7.59
N THR A 23 0.67 -1.63 -6.77
CA THR A 23 0.77 -1.58 -5.30
C THR A 23 1.72 -2.67 -4.81
N GLN A 24 2.53 -2.37 -3.80
CA GLN A 24 3.46 -3.33 -3.17
C GLN A 24 3.46 -3.10 -1.67
N THR A 25 3.58 -4.16 -0.87
CA THR A 25 3.75 -4.02 0.59
C THR A 25 5.11 -3.37 0.91
N PHE A 26 5.22 -2.73 2.08
CA PHE A 26 6.50 -2.20 2.56
C PHE A 26 7.60 -3.27 2.61
N GLU A 27 7.25 -4.50 3.03
CA GLU A 27 8.17 -5.64 3.00
C GLU A 27 8.67 -5.94 1.57
N SER A 28 7.75 -6.04 0.61
CA SER A 28 8.09 -6.35 -0.78
C SER A 28 8.92 -5.25 -1.45
N ALA A 29 8.62 -3.98 -1.12
CA ALA A 29 9.33 -2.81 -1.62
C ALA A 29 10.65 -2.53 -0.86
N GLY A 30 10.98 -3.30 0.17
CA GLY A 30 12.21 -3.14 0.95
C GLY A 30 12.24 -1.88 1.81
N VAL A 31 11.08 -1.36 2.21
CA VAL A 31 10.98 -0.18 3.10
C VAL A 31 11.41 -0.59 4.51
N LEU A 32 12.45 0.06 5.03
CA LEU A 32 12.99 -0.22 6.37
C LEU A 32 12.11 0.39 7.47
N THR A 33 11.04 -0.31 7.83
CA THR A 33 10.09 0.09 8.87
C THR A 33 9.45 -1.12 9.55
N THR A 34 8.86 -0.91 10.73
CA THR A 34 8.05 -1.92 11.43
C THR A 34 6.54 -1.77 11.18
N ASN A 35 6.14 -0.74 10.42
CA ASN A 35 4.74 -0.51 10.08
C ASN A 35 4.29 -1.40 8.91
N ASN A 36 3.00 -1.71 8.84
CA ASN A 36 2.37 -2.23 7.65
C ASN A 36 1.97 -1.08 6.72
N GLY A 37 1.94 -1.32 5.42
CA GLY A 37 1.68 -0.27 4.45
C GLY A 37 2.02 -0.65 3.02
N LEU A 38 1.63 0.24 2.11
CA LEU A 38 1.76 0.07 0.68
C LEU A 38 2.65 1.16 0.07
N VAL A 39 3.50 0.75 -0.85
CA VAL A 39 4.08 1.62 -1.88
C VAL A 39 3.18 1.57 -3.10
N VAL A 40 2.73 2.73 -3.56
CA VAL A 40 1.80 2.89 -4.68
C VAL A 40 2.48 3.70 -5.77
N ARG A 41 2.47 3.18 -7.00
CA ARG A 41 3.00 3.87 -8.18
C ARG A 41 1.88 4.21 -9.13
N THR A 42 1.80 5.49 -9.51
CA THR A 42 0.80 6.02 -10.44
C THR A 42 1.33 6.07 -11.86
N GLU A 43 0.43 6.26 -12.84
CA GLU A 43 0.76 6.33 -14.26
C GLU A 43 1.73 7.47 -14.63
N ASP A 44 1.65 8.59 -13.91
CA ASP A 44 2.54 9.74 -14.08
C ASP A 44 3.97 9.49 -13.53
N GLY A 45 4.21 8.31 -12.95
CA GLY A 45 5.49 7.94 -12.35
C GLY A 45 5.68 8.42 -10.91
N SER A 46 4.68 9.10 -10.33
CA SER A 46 4.70 9.46 -8.92
C SER A 46 4.65 8.20 -8.03
N GLU A 47 5.27 8.29 -6.86
CA GLU A 47 5.31 7.19 -5.89
C GLU A 47 4.88 7.71 -4.52
N PHE A 48 3.95 6.99 -3.89
CA PHE A 48 3.38 7.34 -2.60
C PHE A 48 3.52 6.17 -1.62
N GLN A 49 3.70 6.49 -0.34
CA GLN A 49 3.68 5.51 0.74
C GLN A 49 2.43 5.72 1.60
N ILE A 50 1.65 4.65 1.76
CA ILE A 50 0.46 4.61 2.61
C ILE A 50 0.79 3.76 3.83
N THR A 51 0.80 4.36 5.01
CA THR A 51 1.00 3.63 6.27
C THR A 51 -0.34 3.25 6.87
N ILE A 52 -0.49 2.00 7.29
CA ILE A 52 -1.72 1.47 7.88
C ILE A 52 -1.48 1.23 9.37
N VAL A 53 -2.25 1.93 10.20
CA VAL A 53 -2.17 1.84 11.65
C VAL A 53 -3.57 1.58 12.19
N GLN A 54 -3.76 0.47 12.91
CA GLN A 54 -5.03 0.22 13.58
C GLN A 54 -5.20 1.20 14.76
N SER A 55 -6.34 1.88 14.81
CA SER A 55 -6.72 2.67 16.00
C SER A 55 -7.07 1.75 17.17
N ARG A 56 -7.18 2.33 18.38
CA ARG A 56 -7.79 1.66 19.55
C ARG A 56 -9.13 1.04 19.22
#